data_AF-A0A3C0HHJ1-F1
#
_entry.id   AF-A0A3C0HHJ1-F1
#
_cell.length_a   1.000
_cell.length_b   1.000
_cell.length_c   1.000
_cell.angle_alpha   90.00
_cell.angle_beta   90.00
_cell.angle_gamma   90.00
#
_symmetry.space_group_name_H-M   'P 1'
#
loop_
_entity.id
_entity.type
_entity.pdbx_description
1 polymer ?
#
loop_
_entity_poly.entity_id
_entity_poly.type
_entity_poly.pdbx_seq_one_letter_code
_entity_poly.pdbx_strand_id
1 'polypeptide(L)'
;SSNADVTCVINPKQSQRLRDWLDDAKQRGVAVRQHAPDDGKAAPGETAPGEIVPPTVLIDPPDDARVMQEEIFGPLLPVKGYRTHDEAIAYILGRDRPLAFYPFDRDRERLERTLDTVVAGSVCVNDTLIQFGQHELPIGGVGASGMGHYHGHQGFLTFSKAMPVMRQARVNGMGLFDPPYSALIKRVLDFLTR
;
A
#
# COMPACT_ATOMS: atom_id res chain seq x y z
N SER A 1 11.20 -15.85 -25.26
CA SER A 1 11.63 -16.81 -24.23
C SER A 1 10.49 -17.79 -24.00
N SER A 2 10.71 -19.11 -24.08
CA SER A 2 9.68 -20.14 -23.87
C SER A 2 9.54 -20.56 -22.40
N ASN A 3 9.67 -19.59 -21.47
CA ASN A 3 9.59 -19.85 -20.04
C ASN A 3 8.12 -20.02 -19.63
N ALA A 4 7.76 -21.22 -19.14
CA ALA A 4 6.41 -21.53 -18.67
C ALA A 4 6.03 -20.84 -17.36
N ASP A 5 7.01 -20.31 -16.61
CA ASP A 5 6.78 -19.61 -15.35
C ASP A 5 6.41 -18.12 -15.56
N VAL A 6 6.51 -17.63 -16.80
CA VAL A 6 6.16 -16.24 -17.14
C VAL A 6 4.68 -16.14 -17.48
N THR A 7 3.97 -15.29 -16.76
CA THR A 7 2.57 -14.95 -17.02
C THR A 7 2.44 -13.84 -18.05
N CYS A 8 1.23 -13.60 -18.56
CA CYS A 8 0.93 -12.50 -19.48
C CYS A 8 0.12 -11.37 -18.84
N VAL A 9 0.12 -10.23 -19.51
CA VAL A 9 -0.79 -9.12 -19.21
C VAL A 9 -2.22 -9.54 -19.56
N ILE A 10 -3.17 -9.21 -18.68
CA ILE A 10 -4.53 -9.78 -18.68
C ILE A 10 -5.31 -9.64 -20.00
N ASN A 11 -5.09 -8.59 -20.79
CA ASN A 11 -5.77 -8.39 -22.07
C ASN A 11 -5.01 -7.42 -23.00
N PRO A 12 -5.37 -7.35 -24.30
CA PRO A 12 -4.69 -6.51 -25.28
C PRO A 12 -4.73 -5.00 -24.98
N LYS A 13 -5.78 -4.50 -24.32
CA LYS A 13 -5.87 -3.08 -23.95
C LYS A 13 -4.80 -2.71 -22.92
N GLN A 14 -4.56 -3.59 -21.95
CA GLN A 14 -3.55 -3.37 -20.91
C GLN A 14 -2.13 -3.55 -21.45
N SER A 15 -1.89 -4.53 -22.33
CA SER A 15 -0.57 -4.67 -22.98
C SER A 15 -0.27 -3.46 -23.86
N GLN A 16 -1.25 -2.96 -24.64
CA GLN A 16 -1.08 -1.74 -25.43
C GLN A 16 -0.80 -0.52 -24.56
N ARG A 17 -1.51 -0.33 -23.44
CA ARG A 17 -1.25 0.77 -22.50
C ARG A 17 0.21 0.79 -22.03
N LEU A 18 0.76 -0.37 -21.68
CA LEU A 18 2.16 -0.49 -21.25
C LEU A 18 3.15 -0.17 -22.38
N ARG A 19 2.86 -0.61 -23.61
CA ARG A 19 3.67 -0.27 -24.79
C ARG A 19 3.62 1.22 -25.10
N ASP A 20 2.45 1.85 -25.02
CA ASP A 20 2.30 3.30 -25.21
C ASP A 20 3.13 4.08 -24.19
N TRP A 21 3.19 3.63 -22.94
CA TRP A 21 4.00 4.26 -21.90
C TRP A 21 5.50 4.04 -22.12
N LEU A 22 5.88 2.86 -22.62
CA LEU A 22 7.25 2.58 -23.00
C LEU A 22 7.69 3.44 -24.19
N ASP A 23 6.81 3.66 -25.17
CA ASP A 23 7.09 4.50 -26.32
C ASP A 23 7.14 5.99 -25.95
N ASP A 24 6.26 6.47 -25.06
CA ASP A 24 6.37 7.80 -24.45
C ASP A 24 7.75 8.00 -23.78
N ALA A 25 8.20 7.04 -22.98
CA ALA A 25 9.51 7.12 -22.33
C ALA A 25 10.66 7.13 -23.35
N LYS A 26 10.61 6.27 -24.38
CA LYS A 26 11.62 6.26 -25.46
C LYS A 26 11.66 7.59 -26.22
N GLN A 27 10.50 8.16 -26.56
CA GLN A 27 10.40 9.45 -27.25
C GLN A 27 11.00 10.60 -26.42
N ARG A 28 10.94 10.50 -25.10
CA ARG A 28 11.58 11.43 -24.15
C ARG A 28 13.09 11.19 -23.98
N GLY A 29 13.66 10.19 -24.65
CA GLY A 29 15.08 9.85 -24.55
C GLY A 29 15.45 9.07 -23.28
N VAL A 30 14.47 8.48 -22.58
CA VAL A 30 14.72 7.66 -21.39
C VAL A 30 15.52 6.41 -21.78
N ALA A 31 16.55 6.11 -20.99
CA ALA A 31 17.33 4.90 -21.21
C ALA A 31 16.52 3.66 -20.77
N VAL A 32 16.13 2.85 -21.76
CA VAL A 32 15.37 1.61 -21.56
C VAL A 32 16.30 0.39 -21.61
N ARG A 33 16.09 -0.57 -20.69
CA ARG A 33 16.75 -1.88 -20.68
C ARG A 33 15.68 -2.96 -20.64
N GLN A 34 15.45 -3.58 -21.77
CA GLN A 34 14.43 -4.60 -21.94
C GLN A 34 15.09 -5.98 -21.97
N HIS A 35 14.56 -6.93 -21.20
CA HIS A 35 15.16 -8.26 -21.07
C HIS A 35 15.18 -9.05 -22.39
N ALA A 36 14.14 -8.90 -23.21
CA ALA A 36 14.02 -9.54 -24.52
C ALA A 36 13.15 -8.69 -25.46
N PRO A 37 13.24 -8.86 -26.79
CA PRO A 37 12.33 -8.20 -27.72
C PRO A 37 10.86 -8.46 -27.37
N ASP A 38 10.00 -7.45 -27.55
CA ASP A 38 8.55 -7.62 -27.44
C ASP A 38 8.04 -8.16 -28.79
N ASP A 39 7.64 -9.43 -28.80
CA ASP A 39 7.12 -10.12 -29.96
C ASP A 39 5.59 -10.29 -29.93
N GLY A 40 4.91 -9.67 -28.95
CA GLY A 40 3.46 -9.71 -28.81
C GLY A 40 2.90 -11.12 -28.60
N LYS A 41 3.71 -12.07 -28.14
CA LYS A 41 3.27 -13.46 -27.98
C LYS A 41 2.27 -13.60 -26.84
N ALA A 42 1.29 -14.48 -27.05
CA ALA A 42 0.42 -14.96 -25.99
C ALA A 42 1.21 -15.84 -25.00
N ALA A 43 0.75 -15.91 -23.74
CA ALA A 43 1.30 -16.85 -22.78
C ALA A 43 1.06 -18.31 -23.23
N PRO A 44 2.05 -19.21 -23.11
CA PRO A 44 1.86 -20.62 -23.41
C PRO A 44 0.77 -21.24 -22.54
N GLY A 45 -0.25 -21.85 -23.16
CA GLY A 45 -1.27 -22.62 -22.46
C GLY A 45 -2.45 -21.82 -21.88
N GLU A 46 -2.53 -20.51 -22.12
CA GLU A 46 -3.69 -19.71 -21.72
C GLU A 46 -4.77 -19.65 -22.81
N THR A 47 -6.03 -19.78 -22.41
CA THR A 47 -7.22 -19.56 -23.28
C THR A 47 -7.59 -18.10 -23.41
N ALA A 48 -7.07 -17.24 -22.52
CA ALA A 48 -7.32 -15.80 -22.51
C ALA A 48 -6.41 -15.07 -23.51
N PRO A 49 -6.84 -13.91 -24.06
CA PRO A 49 -6.10 -13.17 -25.09
C PRO A 49 -4.93 -12.34 -24.51
N GLY A 50 -4.32 -12.80 -23.41
CA GLY A 50 -3.26 -12.06 -22.75
C GLY A 50 -1.94 -12.12 -23.53
N GLU A 51 -1.20 -11.02 -23.53
CA GLU A 51 0.08 -10.90 -24.22
C GLU A 51 1.23 -10.72 -23.23
N ILE A 52 2.37 -11.34 -23.52
CA ILE A 52 3.59 -11.15 -22.74
C ILE A 52 4.18 -9.80 -23.11
N VAL A 53 4.35 -8.93 -22.11
CA VAL A 53 5.19 -7.74 -22.20
C VAL A 53 6.51 -8.07 -21.49
N PRO A 54 7.68 -7.92 -22.14
CA PRO A 54 8.94 -8.28 -21.51
C PRO A 54 9.27 -7.40 -20.28
N PRO A 55 9.86 -7.97 -19.22
CA PRO A 55 10.42 -7.19 -18.12
C PRO A 55 11.36 -6.10 -18.62
N THR A 56 11.06 -4.86 -18.24
CA THR A 56 11.71 -3.67 -18.78
C THR A 56 12.05 -2.70 -17.65
N VAL A 57 13.31 -2.27 -17.61
CA VAL A 57 13.79 -1.25 -16.67
C VAL A 57 13.92 0.08 -17.41
N LEU A 58 13.43 1.16 -16.80
CA LEU A 58 13.54 2.53 -17.31
C LEU A 58 14.39 3.36 -16.36
N ILE A 59 15.50 3.90 -16.84
CA ILE A 59 16.47 4.63 -16.00
C ILE A 59 16.16 6.13 -16.03
N ASP A 60 15.91 6.69 -14.84
CA ASP A 60 15.63 8.10 -14.59
C ASP A 60 14.55 8.73 -15.49
N PRO A 61 13.35 8.12 -15.63
CA PRO A 61 12.27 8.77 -16.35
C PRO A 61 11.89 10.10 -15.68
N PRO A 62 11.53 11.13 -16.47
CA PRO A 62 11.04 12.38 -15.92
C PRO A 62 9.69 12.16 -15.23
N ASP A 63 9.38 12.99 -14.24
CA ASP A 63 8.21 12.79 -13.38
C ASP A 63 6.90 12.86 -14.17
N ASP A 64 6.86 13.63 -15.26
CA ASP A 64 5.70 13.78 -16.15
C ASP A 64 5.57 12.69 -17.22
N ALA A 65 6.47 11.70 -17.27
CA ALA A 65 6.32 10.53 -18.12
C ALA A 65 5.13 9.68 -17.66
N ARG A 66 4.41 9.05 -18.60
CA ARG A 66 3.19 8.29 -18.26
C ARG A 66 3.45 7.17 -17.25
N VAL A 67 4.61 6.52 -17.35
CA VAL A 67 5.06 5.46 -16.43
C VAL A 67 5.26 5.93 -14.97
N MET A 68 5.36 7.25 -14.75
CA MET A 68 5.56 7.87 -13.43
C MET A 68 4.30 8.54 -12.87
N GLN A 69 3.23 8.67 -13.67
CA GLN A 69 2.00 9.39 -13.32
C GLN A 69 0.87 8.46 -12.87
N GLU A 70 0.87 7.22 -13.33
CA GLU A 70 -0.18 6.24 -13.09
C GLU A 70 0.42 4.92 -12.58
N GLU A 71 -0.37 4.13 -11.86
CA GLU A 71 0.08 2.82 -11.38
C GLU A 71 0.34 1.86 -12.55
N ILE A 72 1.52 1.25 -12.56
CA ILE A 72 2.01 0.48 -13.71
C ILE A 72 1.18 -0.79 -13.93
N PHE A 73 1.00 -1.60 -12.89
CA PHE A 73 0.30 -2.89 -12.98
C PHE A 73 0.81 -3.77 -14.15
N GLY A 74 2.13 -3.83 -14.30
CA GLY A 74 2.79 -4.51 -15.42
C GLY A 74 4.31 -4.54 -15.26
N PRO A 75 5.02 -5.22 -16.18
CA PRO A 75 6.44 -5.53 -16.04
C PRO A 75 7.36 -4.37 -16.47
N LEU A 76 6.99 -3.13 -16.14
CA LEU A 76 7.83 -1.94 -16.31
C LEU A 76 8.33 -1.49 -14.94
N LEU A 77 9.63 -1.28 -14.80
CA LEU A 77 10.28 -0.87 -13.55
C LEU A 77 11.07 0.42 -13.75
N PRO A 78 10.49 1.59 -13.42
CA PRO A 78 11.22 2.84 -13.30
C PRO A 78 12.26 2.77 -12.17
N VAL A 79 13.47 3.22 -12.45
CA VAL A 79 14.54 3.41 -11.47
C VAL A 79 14.86 4.89 -11.43
N LYS A 80 14.53 5.55 -10.31
CA LYS A 80 14.81 6.97 -10.08
C LYS A 80 16.03 7.10 -9.16
N GLY A 81 17.10 7.66 -9.70
CA GLY A 81 18.30 8.00 -8.95
C GLY A 81 18.05 9.18 -8.01
N TYR A 82 18.75 9.16 -6.89
CA TYR A 82 18.76 10.23 -5.88
C TYR A 82 20.19 10.39 -5.35
N ARG A 83 20.50 11.56 -4.76
CA ARG A 83 21.83 11.84 -4.19
C ARG A 83 21.90 11.63 -2.69
N THR A 84 20.81 11.92 -1.99
CA THR A 84 20.72 11.77 -0.54
C THR A 84 19.48 10.99 -0.13
N HIS A 85 19.56 10.34 1.02
CA HIS A 85 18.41 9.62 1.58
C HIS A 85 17.20 10.55 1.77
N ASP A 86 17.43 11.76 2.28
CA ASP A 86 16.37 12.76 2.52
C ASP A 86 15.67 13.17 1.23
N GLU A 87 16.39 13.24 0.10
CA GLU A 87 15.80 13.50 -1.23
C GLU A 87 14.83 12.38 -1.63
N ALA A 88 15.24 11.12 -1.44
CA ALA A 88 14.39 9.97 -1.75
C ALA A 88 13.13 9.94 -0.86
N ILE A 89 13.28 10.21 0.44
CA ILE A 89 12.14 10.26 1.37
C ILE A 89 11.21 11.41 1.03
N ALA A 90 11.72 12.63 0.78
CA ALA A 90 10.91 13.77 0.37
C ALA A 90 10.15 13.49 -0.95
N TYR A 91 10.80 12.80 -1.90
CA TYR A 91 10.18 12.39 -3.16
C TYR A 91 8.99 11.43 -2.95
N ILE A 92 9.13 10.48 -2.01
CA ILE A 92 8.04 9.54 -1.66
C ILE A 92 6.91 10.28 -0.94
N LEU A 93 7.23 11.16 0.03
CA LEU A 93 6.23 11.91 0.79
C LEU A 93 5.44 12.92 -0.05
N GLY A 94 5.99 13.36 -1.18
CA GLY A 94 5.29 14.22 -2.14
C GLY A 94 4.21 13.50 -2.97
N ARG A 95 3.94 12.21 -2.70
CA ARG A 95 3.01 11.37 -3.44
C ARG A 95 2.00 10.70 -2.52
N ASP A 96 0.99 10.12 -3.13
CA ASP A 96 -0.04 9.35 -2.44
C ASP A 96 0.55 8.17 -1.65
N ARG A 97 -0.02 7.92 -0.48
CA ARG A 97 0.46 6.88 0.45
C ARG A 97 0.28 5.49 -0.17
N PRO A 98 1.36 4.72 -0.37
CA PRO A 98 1.30 3.45 -1.07
C PRO A 98 0.73 2.33 -0.19
N LEU A 99 0.23 1.28 -0.84
CA LEU A 99 -0.21 0.06 -0.16
C LEU A 99 0.97 -0.68 0.50
N ALA A 100 2.12 -0.71 -0.16
CA ALA A 100 3.33 -1.35 0.35
C ALA A 100 4.55 -0.48 0.10
N PHE A 101 5.48 -0.49 1.05
CA PHE A 101 6.77 0.18 0.97
C PHE A 101 7.91 -0.79 1.27
N TYR A 102 9.01 -0.70 0.51
CA TYR A 102 10.09 -1.70 0.51
C TYR A 102 11.47 -1.04 0.67
N PRO A 103 11.88 -0.68 1.89
CA PRO A 103 13.23 -0.17 2.12
C PRO A 103 14.25 -1.31 2.12
N PHE A 104 15.25 -1.21 1.25
CA PHE A 104 16.43 -2.06 1.28
C PHE A 104 17.59 -1.29 1.92
N ASP A 105 17.85 -1.56 3.19
CA ASP A 105 18.88 -0.90 3.97
C ASP A 105 19.40 -1.79 5.10
N ARG A 106 20.70 -1.65 5.41
CA ARG A 106 21.37 -2.34 6.52
C ARG A 106 21.80 -1.39 7.64
N ASP A 107 21.68 -0.08 7.43
CA ASP A 107 21.89 0.93 8.45
C ASP A 107 20.62 1.08 9.28
N ARG A 108 20.69 0.64 10.55
CA ARG A 108 19.55 0.65 11.45
C ARG A 108 19.03 2.06 11.70
N GLU A 109 19.91 3.05 11.90
CA GLU A 109 19.47 4.39 12.25
C GLU A 109 18.75 5.06 11.08
N ARG A 110 19.26 4.89 9.86
CA ARG A 110 18.60 5.38 8.65
C ARG A 110 17.28 4.67 8.39
N LEU A 111 17.22 3.36 8.63
CA LEU A 111 15.99 2.59 8.50
C LEU A 111 14.92 3.05 9.49
N GLU A 112 15.24 3.18 10.77
CA GLU A 112 14.26 3.63 11.79
C GLU A 112 13.71 5.03 11.44
N ARG A 113 14.57 5.97 11.05
CA ARG A 113 14.13 7.29 10.57
C ARG A 113 13.19 7.20 9.37
N THR A 114 13.44 6.27 8.45
CA THR A 114 12.55 6.01 7.31
C THR A 114 11.18 5.54 7.79
N LEU A 115 11.16 4.56 8.69
CA LEU A 115 9.92 3.95 9.20
C LEU A 115 9.09 4.92 10.06
N ASP A 116 9.75 5.83 10.80
CA ASP A 116 9.08 6.89 11.57
C ASP A 116 8.45 7.96 10.67
N THR A 117 8.86 8.04 9.41
CA THR A 117 8.47 9.12 8.49
C THR A 117 7.48 8.66 7.42
N VAL A 118 7.69 7.48 6.82
CA VAL A 118 6.91 6.99 5.69
C VAL A 118 5.67 6.24 6.17
N VAL A 119 4.48 6.75 5.80
CA VAL A 119 3.20 6.09 6.07
C VAL A 119 2.78 5.27 4.84
N ALA A 120 2.69 3.96 5.01
CA ALA A 120 2.22 3.00 4.01
C ALA A 120 1.27 1.97 4.64
N GLY A 121 0.53 1.23 3.82
CA GLY A 121 -0.33 0.15 4.31
C GLY A 121 0.46 -0.99 4.98
N SER A 122 1.61 -1.33 4.40
CA SER A 122 2.56 -2.31 4.95
C SER A 122 3.99 -1.95 4.57
N VAL A 123 4.97 -2.43 5.36
CA VAL A 123 6.38 -2.27 5.08
C VAL A 123 7.08 -3.62 5.16
N CYS A 124 7.93 -3.94 4.18
CA CYS A 124 8.82 -5.09 4.24
C CYS A 124 10.26 -4.63 4.01
N VAL A 125 11.09 -4.80 5.05
CA VAL A 125 12.49 -4.38 5.03
C VAL A 125 13.34 -5.48 4.41
N ASN A 126 14.18 -5.12 3.44
CA ASN A 126 15.13 -6.02 2.77
C ASN A 126 14.50 -7.21 2.03
N ASP A 127 13.20 -7.14 1.73
CA ASP A 127 12.49 -8.10 0.88
C ASP A 127 11.24 -7.44 0.29
N THR A 128 10.54 -8.15 -0.58
CA THR A 128 9.27 -7.72 -1.19
C THR A 128 8.24 -8.84 -1.13
N LEU A 129 6.96 -8.48 -1.05
CA LEU A 129 5.79 -9.38 -1.10
C LEU A 129 5.63 -10.39 0.06
N ILE A 130 6.72 -10.86 0.68
CA ILE A 130 6.67 -11.92 1.70
C ILE A 130 5.81 -11.56 2.91
N GLN A 131 5.63 -10.27 3.21
CA GLN A 131 4.81 -9.82 4.34
C GLN A 131 3.33 -10.20 4.18
N PHE A 132 2.85 -10.38 2.95
CA PHE A 132 1.47 -10.81 2.68
C PHE A 132 1.24 -12.30 2.98
N GLY A 133 2.30 -13.10 3.07
CA GLY A 133 2.23 -14.50 3.47
C GLY A 133 2.10 -14.70 4.99
N GLN A 134 2.34 -13.66 5.79
CA GLN A 134 2.24 -13.74 7.25
C GLN A 134 0.81 -13.49 7.72
N HIS A 135 0.17 -14.53 8.25
CA HIS A 135 -1.23 -14.54 8.66
C HIS A 135 -1.58 -13.56 9.79
N GLU A 136 -0.63 -13.32 10.69
CA GLU A 136 -0.81 -12.43 11.84
C GLU A 136 -0.61 -10.94 11.48
N LEU A 137 -0.06 -10.64 10.30
CA LEU A 137 0.08 -9.26 9.84
C LEU A 137 -1.20 -8.81 9.11
N PRO A 138 -1.84 -7.71 9.55
CA PRO A 138 -2.98 -7.15 8.85
C PRO A 138 -2.56 -6.66 7.46
N ILE A 139 -3.42 -6.90 6.48
CA ILE A 139 -3.25 -6.39 5.11
C ILE A 139 -4.31 -5.33 4.88
N GLY A 140 -3.89 -4.10 4.57
CA GLY A 140 -4.79 -2.98 4.36
C GLY A 140 -4.05 -1.76 3.83
N GLY A 141 -4.80 -0.83 3.24
CA GLY A 141 -4.29 0.43 2.74
C GLY A 141 -4.44 1.57 3.75
N VAL A 142 -3.88 2.72 3.39
CA VAL A 142 -4.04 3.97 4.14
C VAL A 142 -4.13 5.15 3.18
N GLY A 143 -5.16 5.99 3.32
CA GLY A 143 -5.37 7.12 2.41
C GLY A 143 -5.76 6.64 1.01
N ALA A 144 -5.04 7.09 -0.02
CA ALA A 144 -5.32 6.74 -1.41
C ALA A 144 -5.22 5.24 -1.71
N SER A 145 -4.42 4.48 -0.94
CA SER A 145 -4.30 3.02 -1.09
C SER A 145 -5.43 2.23 -0.42
N GLY A 146 -6.31 2.86 0.36
CA GLY A 146 -7.47 2.22 0.97
C GLY A 146 -7.71 2.57 2.44
N MET A 147 -8.65 1.84 3.06
CA MET A 147 -8.97 1.95 4.48
C MET A 147 -9.33 0.58 5.07
N GLY A 148 -9.13 0.46 6.39
CA GLY A 148 -9.32 -0.81 7.08
C GLY A 148 -8.28 -1.84 6.66
N HIS A 149 -8.42 -3.04 7.22
CA HIS A 149 -7.49 -4.13 6.97
C HIS A 149 -8.16 -5.47 7.23
N TYR A 150 -7.58 -6.54 6.73
CA TYR A 150 -8.04 -7.91 6.97
C TYR A 150 -6.82 -8.81 7.20
N HIS A 151 -7.00 -10.12 6.98
CA HIS A 151 -6.06 -11.21 7.19
C HIS A 151 -6.11 -11.78 8.62
N GLY A 152 -6.06 -13.11 8.71
CA GLY A 152 -6.20 -13.86 9.96
C GLY A 152 -7.25 -13.34 10.93
N HIS A 153 -6.85 -13.18 12.19
CA HIS A 153 -7.73 -12.67 13.25
C HIS A 153 -8.27 -11.27 12.94
N GLN A 154 -7.50 -10.41 12.28
CA GLN A 154 -7.95 -9.08 11.91
C GLN A 154 -9.06 -9.12 10.87
N GLY A 155 -9.01 -10.06 9.92
CA GLY A 155 -10.11 -10.32 8.99
C GLY A 155 -11.40 -10.71 9.72
N PHE A 156 -11.31 -11.60 10.72
CA PHE A 156 -12.47 -11.94 11.55
C PHE A 156 -13.05 -10.71 12.25
N LEU A 157 -12.21 -9.87 12.86
CA LEU A 157 -12.65 -8.63 13.51
C LEU A 157 -13.32 -7.67 12.53
N THR A 158 -12.77 -7.51 11.33
CA THR A 158 -13.32 -6.63 10.27
C THR A 158 -14.73 -7.04 9.85
N PHE A 159 -15.03 -8.35 9.82
CA PHE A 159 -16.36 -8.86 9.50
C PHE A 159 -17.23 -9.12 10.73
N SER A 160 -16.81 -8.67 11.92
CA SER A 160 -17.52 -8.87 13.18
C SER A 160 -18.01 -7.56 13.78
N LYS A 161 -19.18 -7.59 14.43
CA LYS A 161 -19.59 -6.51 15.32
C LYS A 161 -19.06 -6.78 16.73
N ALA A 162 -18.11 -5.98 17.19
CA ALA A 162 -17.76 -5.94 18.61
C ALA A 162 -18.96 -5.37 19.40
N MET A 163 -19.71 -6.26 20.07
CA MET A 163 -20.90 -5.89 20.85
C MET A 163 -20.48 -5.63 22.30
N PRO A 164 -20.54 -4.36 22.78
CA PRO A 164 -20.28 -4.08 24.17
C PRO A 164 -21.44 -4.58 25.04
N VAL A 165 -21.13 -5.33 26.10
CA VAL A 165 -22.12 -5.79 27.09
C VAL A 165 -21.72 -5.25 28.46
N MET A 166 -22.53 -4.36 29.01
CA MET A 166 -22.36 -3.84 30.37
C MET A 166 -23.35 -4.53 31.31
N ARG A 167 -22.86 -5.03 32.45
CA ARG A 167 -23.69 -5.59 33.52
C ARG A 167 -23.61 -4.68 34.73
N GLN A 168 -24.71 -4.04 35.08
CA GLN A 168 -24.80 -3.24 36.30
C GLN A 168 -25.12 -4.16 37.49
N ALA A 169 -24.37 -4.01 38.58
CA ALA A 169 -24.64 -4.77 39.80
C ALA A 169 -26.01 -4.41 40.37
N ARG A 170 -26.70 -5.40 40.97
CA ARG A 170 -28.02 -5.19 41.60
C ARG A 170 -27.96 -4.13 42.71
N VAL A 171 -26.88 -4.13 43.48
CA VAL A 171 -26.57 -3.07 44.43
C VAL A 171 -25.55 -2.16 43.76
N ASN A 172 -25.98 -0.96 43.39
CA ASN A 172 -25.13 0.04 42.77
C ASN A 172 -25.47 1.44 43.29
N GLY A 173 -24.51 2.36 43.19
CA GLY A 173 -24.69 3.76 43.59
C GLY A 173 -25.30 4.64 42.49
N MET A 174 -25.81 4.08 41.39
CA MET A 174 -26.29 4.90 40.27
C MET A 174 -27.56 5.67 40.62
N GLY A 175 -28.43 5.12 41.48
CA GLY A 175 -29.64 5.80 41.94
C GLY A 175 -29.40 7.06 42.76
N LEU A 176 -28.16 7.29 43.23
CA LEU A 176 -27.77 8.58 43.82
C LEU A 176 -27.79 9.70 42.77
N PHE A 177 -27.52 9.37 41.50
CA PHE A 177 -27.60 10.29 40.36
C PHE A 177 -29.01 10.39 39.76
N ASP A 178 -30.03 9.79 40.37
CA ASP A 178 -31.42 9.98 39.95
C ASP A 178 -32.00 11.26 40.59
N PRO A 179 -32.89 11.99 39.88
CA PRO A 179 -33.64 13.09 40.49
C PRO A 179 -34.59 12.58 41.60
N PRO A 180 -34.83 13.39 42.66
CA PRO A 180 -34.27 14.71 42.93
C PRO A 180 -32.86 14.64 43.54
N TYR A 181 -31.92 15.39 42.94
CA TYR A 181 -30.51 15.40 43.34
C TYR A 181 -30.31 15.93 44.75
N SER A 182 -29.56 15.20 45.57
CA SER A 182 -29.06 15.73 46.85
C SER A 182 -28.08 16.89 46.61
N ALA A 183 -27.96 17.81 47.58
CA ALA A 183 -27.07 18.97 47.47
C ALA A 183 -25.61 18.59 47.22
N LEU A 184 -25.16 17.44 47.74
CA LEU A 184 -23.82 16.90 47.51
C LEU A 184 -23.65 16.49 46.03
N ILE A 185 -24.63 15.79 45.47
CA ILE A 185 -24.57 15.28 44.11
C ILE A 185 -24.74 16.40 43.09
N LYS A 186 -25.56 17.40 43.41
CA LYS A 186 -25.64 18.64 42.63
C LYS A 186 -24.28 19.33 42.55
N ARG A 187 -23.55 19.46 43.66
CA ARG A 187 -22.18 20.03 43.66
C ARG A 187 -21.19 19.21 42.84
N VAL A 188 -21.29 17.87 42.88
CA VAL A 188 -20.45 16.98 42.07
C VAL A 188 -20.80 17.09 40.59
N LEU A 189 -22.09 17.14 40.24
CA LEU A 189 -22.56 17.32 38.87
C LEU A 189 -22.13 18.69 38.31
N ASP A 190 -22.28 19.76 39.09
CA ASP A 190 -21.88 21.13 38.73
C ASP A 190 -20.35 21.26 38.54
N PHE A 191 -19.56 20.42 39.22
CA PHE A 191 -18.11 20.35 39.05
C PHE A 191 -17.71 19.55 37.81
N LEU A 192 -18.39 18.44 37.50
CA LEU A 192 -18.10 17.56 36.36
C LEU A 192 -18.64 18.08 35.03
N THR A 193 -19.63 18.96 35.05
CA THR A 193 -20.22 19.59 33.85
C THR A 193 -19.61 20.97 33.54
N ARG A 194 -18.59 21.38 34.30
CA ARG A 194 -17.71 22.52 34.01
C ARG A 194 -16.57 22.10 33.09
#